data_AF-A0A151UH49-F1
#
_entry.id   AF-A0A151UH49-F1
#
_cell.length_a   1.000
_cell.length_b   1.000
_cell.length_c   1.000
_cell.angle_alpha   90.00
_cell.angle_beta   90.00
_cell.angle_gamma   90.00
#
_symmetry.space_group_name_H-M   'P 1'
#
loop_
_entity.id
_entity.type
_entity.pdbx_description
1 polymer ?
#
loop_
_entity_poly.entity_id
_entity_poly.type
_entity_poly.pdbx_seq_one_letter_code
_entity_poly.pdbx_strand_id
1 'polypeptide(L)'
;IHLLPKFHGRAGEDPHKHLKEFHIVCSTMRPHNVPEDHIYLKAFPFSLEDLAKDWLYYLAPGLITSWDDLKRVFLEKFFPTSRITTS
;
A
#
# COMPACT_ATOMS: atom_id res chain seq x y z
N ILE A 1 -19.58 -6.44 3.55
CA ILE A 1 -19.07 -5.60 2.46
C ILE A 1 -17.57 -5.46 2.66
N HIS A 2 -16.75 -6.10 1.82
CA HIS A 2 -15.30 -5.87 1.81
C HIS A 2 -15.02 -4.84 0.71
N LEU A 3 -14.99 -3.55 1.08
CA LEU A 3 -14.83 -2.45 0.11
C LEU A 3 -13.38 -2.32 -0.38
N LEU A 4 -12.39 -2.51 0.50
CA LEU A 4 -10.98 -2.33 0.14
C LEU A 4 -10.44 -3.60 -0.54
N PRO A 5 -9.61 -3.45 -1.60
CA PRO A 5 -8.87 -4.57 -2.15
C PRO A 5 -7.93 -5.15 -1.09
N LYS A 6 -7.61 -6.44 -1.24
CA LYS A 6 -6.77 -7.18 -0.31
C LYS A 6 -5.45 -7.53 -0.97
N PHE A 7 -4.37 -7.29 -0.24
CA PHE A 7 -3.02 -7.62 -0.66
C PHE A 7 -2.33 -8.41 0.44
N HIS A 8 -1.94 -9.65 0.14
CA HIS A 8 -1.38 -10.58 1.11
C HIS A 8 0.16 -10.54 1.13
N GLY A 9 0.78 -9.90 0.12
CA GLY A 9 2.23 -9.89 -0.05
C GLY A 9 2.79 -11.18 -0.63
N ARG A 10 1.98 -11.95 -1.37
CA ARG A 10 2.35 -13.23 -1.97
C ARG A 10 3.01 -13.06 -3.33
N ALA A 11 3.85 -14.01 -3.72
CA ALA A 11 4.42 -14.08 -5.05
C ALA A 11 3.30 -14.22 -6.10
N GLY A 12 3.24 -13.29 -7.06
CA GLY A 12 2.22 -13.25 -8.11
C GLY A 12 1.10 -12.22 -7.88
N GLU A 13 1.00 -11.63 -6.68
CA GLU A 13 0.20 -10.42 -6.51
C GLU A 13 0.92 -9.22 -7.13
N ASP A 14 0.15 -8.33 -7.78
CA ASP A 14 0.70 -7.11 -8.39
C ASP A 14 0.45 -5.91 -7.46
N PRO A 15 1.50 -5.35 -6.84
CA PRO A 15 1.36 -4.21 -5.93
C PRO A 15 0.93 -2.92 -6.66
N HIS A 16 1.22 -2.75 -7.95
CA HIS A 16 0.73 -1.60 -8.72
C HIS A 16 -0.77 -1.71 -8.95
N LYS A 17 -1.25 -2.91 -9.29
CA LYS A 17 -2.68 -3.18 -9.43
C LYS A 17 -3.40 -2.90 -8.11
N HIS A 18 -2.86 -3.37 -6.98
CA HIS A 18 -3.41 -3.10 -5.65
C HIS A 18 -3.53 -1.61 -5.36
N LEU A 19 -2.46 -0.82 -5.57
CA LEU A 19 -2.48 0.62 -5.36
C LEU A 19 -3.55 1.33 -6.21
N LYS A 20 -3.72 0.90 -7.47
CA LYS A 20 -4.74 1.45 -8.37
C LYS A 20 -6.15 1.15 -7.90
N GLU A 21 -6.44 -0.10 -7.54
CA GLU A 21 -7.75 -0.51 -7.02
C GLU A 21 -8.05 0.19 -5.69
N PHE A 22 -7.06 0.30 -4.81
CA PHE A 22 -7.18 0.98 -3.53
C PHE A 22 -7.52 2.46 -3.72
N HIS A 23 -6.82 3.14 -4.64
CA HIS A 23 -7.08 4.53 -4.96
C HIS A 23 -8.52 4.75 -5.46
N ILE A 24 -9.00 3.88 -6.36
CA ILE A 24 -10.38 3.95 -6.87
C ILE A 24 -11.37 3.85 -5.71
N VAL A 25 -11.24 2.85 -4.85
CA VAL A 25 -12.17 2.66 -3.72
C VAL A 25 -12.11 3.86 -2.78
N CYS A 26 -10.93 4.26 -2.31
CA CYS A 26 -10.82 5.35 -1.35
C CYS A 26 -11.25 6.71 -1.91
N SER A 27 -11.05 6.97 -3.21
CA SER A 27 -11.52 8.20 -3.86
C SER A 27 -13.04 8.32 -3.84
N THR A 28 -13.77 7.21 -3.97
CA THR A 28 -15.24 7.19 -3.92
C THR A 28 -15.83 7.37 -2.51
N MET A 29 -15.01 7.16 -1.48
CA MET A 29 -15.42 7.24 -0.07
C MET A 29 -14.96 8.55 0.60
N ARG A 30 -14.40 9.48 -0.18
CA ARG A 30 -13.78 10.71 0.33
C ARG A 30 -14.82 11.75 0.80
N PRO A 31 -14.73 12.24 2.05
CA PRO A 31 -15.43 13.45 2.46
C PRO A 31 -14.82 14.71 1.81
N HIS A 32 -15.65 15.68 1.43
CA HIS A 32 -15.22 16.89 0.69
C HIS A 32 -14.10 17.71 1.36
N ASN A 33 -13.93 17.61 2.68
CA ASN A 33 -13.05 18.49 3.45
C ASN A 33 -11.81 17.80 4.02
N VAL A 34 -11.55 16.54 3.63
CA VAL A 34 -10.38 15.79 4.13
C VAL A 34 -9.34 15.63 3.01
N PRO A 35 -8.06 15.93 3.27
CA PRO A 35 -6.98 15.63 2.34
C PRO A 35 -6.90 14.13 2.02
N GLU A 36 -6.75 13.81 0.74
CA GLU A 36 -6.72 12.42 0.24
C GLU A 36 -5.64 11.59 0.91
N ASP A 37 -4.44 12.16 1.06
CA ASP A 37 -3.31 11.50 1.71
C ASP A 37 -3.65 10.98 3.11
N HIS A 38 -4.38 11.74 3.93
CA HIS A 38 -4.77 11.29 5.27
C HIS A 38 -5.74 10.12 5.23
N ILE A 39 -6.65 10.10 4.25
CA ILE A 39 -7.58 9.00 4.05
C ILE A 39 -6.80 7.76 3.64
N TYR A 40 -5.91 7.89 2.66
CA TYR A 40 -5.11 6.78 2.13
C TYR A 40 -4.20 6.19 3.19
N LEU A 41 -3.46 7.03 3.93
CA LEU A 41 -2.59 6.58 5.02
C LEU A 41 -3.37 5.81 6.11
N LYS A 42 -4.57 6.28 6.47
CA LYS A 42 -5.40 5.58 7.47
C LYS A 42 -6.08 4.33 6.93
N ALA A 43 -6.46 4.31 5.66
CA ALA A 43 -7.18 3.17 5.07
C ALA A 43 -6.24 2.05 4.60
N PHE A 44 -5.01 2.37 4.22
CA PHE A 44 -4.07 1.40 3.64
C PHE A 44 -3.81 0.18 4.52
N PRO A 45 -3.61 0.30 5.85
CA PRO A 45 -3.41 -0.88 6.71
C PRO A 45 -4.55 -1.89 6.66
N PHE A 46 -5.78 -1.45 6.38
CA PHE A 46 -6.95 -2.33 6.28
C PHE A 46 -7.04 -3.08 4.93
N SER A 47 -6.28 -2.62 3.94
CA SER A 47 -6.13 -3.27 2.64
C SER A 47 -5.07 -4.38 2.63
N LEU A 48 -4.25 -4.48 3.69
CA LEU A 48 -3.19 -5.47 3.79
C LEU A 48 -3.60 -6.68 4.65
N GLU A 49 -3.13 -7.86 4.26
CA GLU A 49 -3.27 -9.12 4.98
C GLU A 49 -1.93 -9.87 5.00
N ASP A 50 -1.84 -10.93 5.82
CA ASP A 50 -0.68 -11.81 5.95
C ASP A 50 0.67 -11.06 5.96
N LEU A 51 1.58 -11.43 5.06
CA LEU A 51 2.95 -10.93 4.97
C LEU A 51 3.00 -9.42 4.75
N ALA A 52 2.03 -8.85 4.04
CA ALA A 52 1.98 -7.41 3.81
C ALA A 52 1.60 -6.65 5.08
N LYS A 53 0.68 -7.19 5.87
CA LYS A 53 0.28 -6.59 7.14
C LYS A 53 1.40 -6.66 8.17
N ASP A 54 2.07 -7.81 8.25
CA ASP A 54 3.23 -7.99 9.13
C ASP A 54 4.36 -7.03 8.76
N TRP A 55 4.69 -6.91 7.46
CA TRP A 55 5.70 -5.96 6.99
C TRP A 55 5.41 -4.54 7.44
N LEU A 56 4.17 -4.07 7.30
CA LEU A 56 3.78 -2.71 7.68
C LEU A 56 3.97 -2.49 9.19
N TYR A 57 3.68 -3.50 10.02
CA TYR A 57 3.84 -3.44 11.47
C TYR A 57 5.31 -3.32 11.91
N TYR A 58 6.23 -3.92 11.15
CA TYR A 58 7.68 -3.88 11.44
C TYR A 58 8.42 -2.67 10.85
N LEU A 59 7.73 -1.76 10.17
CA LEU A 59 8.37 -0.54 9.65
C LEU A 59 8.82 0.38 10.79
N ALA A 60 9.97 1.04 10.59
CA ALA A 60 10.46 2.03 11.53
C ALA A 60 9.50 3.22 11.63
N PRO A 61 9.20 3.70 12.86
CA PRO A 61 8.45 4.94 13.05
C PRO A 61 9.11 6.10 12.31
N GLY A 62 8.31 6.93 11.64
CA GLY A 62 8.80 8.11 10.91
C GLY A 62 9.31 7.84 9.49
N LEU A 63 9.32 6.57 9.02
CA LEU A 63 9.66 6.26 7.62
C LEU A 63 8.55 6.69 6.64
N ILE A 64 7.29 6.61 7.08
CA ILE A 64 6.12 7.01 6.30
C ILE A 64 5.59 8.32 6.86
N THR A 65 5.79 9.42 6.14
CA THR A 65 5.25 10.74 6.51
C THR A 65 4.18 11.24 5.55
N SER A 66 4.13 10.67 4.35
CA SER A 66 3.22 11.03 3.27
C SER A 66 2.71 9.78 2.55
N TRP A 67 1.67 9.93 1.73
CA TRP A 67 1.20 8.84 0.88
C TRP A 67 2.25 8.42 -0.15
N ASP A 68 3.05 9.36 -0.65
CA ASP A 68 4.15 9.07 -1.58
C ASP A 68 5.27 8.24 -0.92
N ASP A 69 5.63 8.54 0.33
CA ASP A 69 6.58 7.71 1.08
C ASP A 69 6.08 6.28 1.23
N LEU A 70 4.80 6.12 1.60
CA LEU A 70 4.17 4.81 1.74
C LEU A 70 4.22 4.02 0.43
N LYS A 71 3.80 4.63 -0.69
CA LYS A 71 3.83 3.98 -2.01
C LYS A 71 5.25 3.54 -2.37
N ARG A 72 6.24 4.41 -2.15
CA ARG A 72 7.65 4.10 -2.42
C ARG A 72 8.11 2.87 -1.65
N VAL A 73 8.00 2.89 -0.32
CA VAL A 73 8.51 1.78 0.52
C VAL A 73 7.73 0.48 0.30
N PHE A 74 6.43 0.58 -0.02
CA PHE A 74 5.60 -0.57 -0.40
C PHE A 74 6.06 -1.20 -1.71
N LEU A 75 6.27 -0.39 -2.75
CA LEU A 75 6.74 -0.88 -4.04
C LEU A 75 8.17 -1.42 -3.96
N GLU A 76 9.06 -0.77 -3.21
CA GLU A 76 10.42 -1.29 -2.97
C GLU A 76 10.40 -2.67 -2.30
N LYS A 77 9.46 -2.90 -1.37
CA LYS A 77 9.33 -4.17 -0.66
C LYS A 77 8.74 -5.29 -1.53
N PHE A 78 7.64 -5.02 -2.22
CA PHE A 78 6.84 -6.05 -2.90
C PHE A 78 7.05 -6.09 -4.41
N PHE A 79 7.76 -5.11 -4.96
CA PHE A 79 8.20 -5.05 -6.35
C PHE A 79 9.64 -4.52 -6.44
N PRO A 80 10.62 -5.19 -5.80
CA PRO A 80 12.00 -4.73 -5.87
C PRO A 80 12.46 -4.75 -7.33
N THR A 81 12.80 -3.57 -7.85
CA THR A 81 13.35 -3.39 -9.21
C THR A 81 14.65 -4.17 -9.43
N SER A 82 15.26 -4.68 -8.36
CA SER A 82 16.42 -5.55 -8.41
C SER A 82 16.04 -7.03 -8.61
N ARG A 83 15.64 -7.37 -9.83
CA ARG A 83 16.23 -8.55 -10.48
C ARG A 83 17.55 -8.10 -11.12
N ILE A 84 18.54 -7.74 -10.30
CA ILE A 84 19.92 -7.68 -10.77
C ILE A 84 20.37 -9.13 -10.87
N THR A 85 20.01 -9.78 -11.96
CA THR A 85 20.79 -10.86 -12.53
C THR A 85 21.92 -10.20 -13.29
N THR A 86 23.07 -10.05 -12.64
CA THR A 86 24.34 -10.02 -13.36
C THR A 86 25.12 -11.23 -12.88
N SER A 87 25.17 -12.21 -13.78
CA SER A 87 26.02 -13.39 -13.75
C SER A 87 27.49 -13.05 -13.60
#